data_AF-E3NRB1-F1
#
_entry.id   AF-E3NRB1-F1
#
_cell.length_a   1.000
_cell.length_b   1.000
_cell.length_c   1.000
_cell.angle_alpha   90.00
_cell.angle_beta   90.00
_cell.angle_gamma   90.00
#
_symmetry.space_group_name_H-M   'P 1'
#
loop_
_entity.id
_entity.type
_entity.pdbx_description
1 polymer ?
#
loop_
_entity_poly.entity_id
_entity_poly.type
_entity_poly.pdbx_seq_one_letter_code
_entity_poly.pdbx_strand_id
1 'polypeptide(L)' 'MMESAREKTMTMKRYLKWSNRFCGYPEEVLLRIAEFCTEMRYEAREELVVKPQYVYLVCRGSVSFFFSL' A
#
# COMPACT_ATOMS: atom_id res chain seq x y z
N MET A 1 20.64 6.06 4.94
CA MET A 1 20.61 5.92 3.47
C MET A 1 19.25 6.41 2.99
N MET A 2 19.23 7.33 2.02
CA MET A 2 17.98 7.76 1.39
C MET A 2 17.68 6.75 0.26
N GLU A 3 16.58 6.01 0.35
CA GLU A 3 16.15 5.13 -0.75
C GLU A 3 15.90 5.98 -2.00
N SER A 4 16.39 5.50 -3.14
CA SER A 4 16.09 6.11 -4.42
C SER A 4 14.60 5.95 -4.75
N ALA A 5 14.04 6.87 -5.54
CA ALA A 5 12.66 6.75 -6.02
C ALA A 5 12.41 5.40 -6.72
N ARG A 6 13.41 4.88 -7.44
CA ARG A 6 13.36 3.58 -8.12
C ARG A 6 13.26 2.41 -7.13
N GLU A 7 13.99 2.42 -6.04
CA GLU A 7 13.93 1.37 -5.01
C GLU A 7 12.55 1.35 -4.36
N LYS A 8 11.99 2.52 -4.04
CA LYS A 8 10.63 2.63 -3.50
C LYS A 8 9.59 2.05 -4.45
N THR A 9 9.61 2.44 -5.73
CA THR A 9 8.70 1.89 -6.75
C THR A 9 8.81 0.37 -6.84
N MET A 10 10.03 -0.17 -6.84
CA MET A 10 10.25 -1.62 -6.92
C MET A 10 9.74 -2.35 -5.68
N THR A 11 9.88 -1.76 -4.49
CA THR A 11 9.32 -2.29 -3.24
C THR A 11 7.78 -2.27 -3.28
N MET A 12 7.17 -1.17 -3.71
CA MET A 12 5.70 -1.07 -3.85
C MET A 12 5.15 -2.08 -4.87
N LYS A 13 5.84 -2.26 -6.00
CA LYS A 13 5.50 -3.31 -6.99
C LYS A 13 5.48 -4.70 -6.38
N ARG A 14 6.43 -5.02 -5.50
CA ARG A 14 6.47 -6.32 -4.81
C ARG A 14 5.25 -6.50 -3.89
N TYR A 15 4.90 -5.47 -3.12
CA TYR A 15 3.69 -5.52 -2.28
C TYR A 15 2.41 -5.71 -3.09
N LEU A 16 2.27 -5.02 -4.22
CA LEU A 16 1.13 -5.21 -5.13
C LEU A 16 1.09 -6.65 -5.66
N LYS A 17 2.24 -7.22 -6.05
CA LYS A 17 2.33 -8.60 -6.54
C LYS A 17 1.96 -9.65 -5.48
N TRP A 18 2.17 -9.36 -4.20
CA TRP A 18 1.76 -10.24 -3.09
C TRP A 18 0.30 -10.07 -2.68
N SER A 19 -0.36 -8.99 -3.11
CA SER A 19 -1.77 -8.79 -2.83
C SER A 19 -2.64 -9.71 -3.70
N ASN A 20 -3.70 -10.29 -3.11
CA ASN A 20 -4.65 -11.10 -3.87
C ASN A 20 -5.37 -10.32 -4.98
N ARG A 21 -5.49 -8.99 -4.83
CA ARG A 21 -6.22 -8.15 -5.77
C ARG A 21 -5.41 -7.79 -7.01
N PHE A 22 -4.11 -7.55 -6.86
CA PHE A 22 -3.26 -7.04 -7.95
C PHE A 22 -2.27 -8.09 -8.49
N CYS A 23 -2.11 -9.26 -7.84
CA CYS A 23 -1.09 -10.24 -8.21
C CYS A 23 -1.14 -10.73 -9.67
N GLY A 24 -2.32 -10.74 -10.30
CA GLY A 24 -2.51 -11.17 -11.68
C GLY A 24 -2.26 -10.09 -12.73
N TYR A 25 -1.96 -8.86 -12.34
CA TYR A 25 -1.79 -7.77 -13.31
C TYR A 25 -0.42 -7.85 -14.00
N PRO A 26 -0.33 -7.42 -15.28
CA PRO A 26 0.95 -7.34 -15.99
C PRO A 26 1.97 -6.47 -15.25
N GLU A 27 3.25 -6.78 -15.42
CA GLU A 27 4.33 -6.10 -14.69
C GLU A 27 4.37 -4.59 -14.95
N GLU A 28 4.14 -4.16 -16.18
CA GLU A 28 4.07 -2.74 -16.56
C GLU A 28 2.93 -2.00 -15.84
N VAL A 29 1.78 -2.66 -15.68
CA VAL A 29 0.64 -2.10 -14.95
C VAL A 29 0.98 -1.96 -13.46
N LEU A 30 1.62 -2.98 -12.89
CA LEU A 30 2.06 -2.93 -11.48
C LEU A 30 3.11 -1.84 -11.25
N LEU A 31 4.04 -1.64 -12.18
CA LEU A 31 5.02 -0.55 -12.12
C LEU A 31 4.34 0.81 -12.12
N ARG A 32 3.38 1.03 -13.02
CA ARG A 32 2.64 2.30 -13.09
C ARG A 32 1.84 2.54 -11.82
N ILE A 33 1.17 1.54 -11.25
CA ILE A 33 0.46 1.70 -9.97
C ILE A 33 1.44 2.02 -8.84
N ALA A 34 2.58 1.32 -8.80
CA ALA A 34 3.60 1.51 -7.77
C ALA A 34 4.18 2.93 -7.74
N GLU A 35 4.23 3.63 -8.88
CA GLU A 35 4.66 5.04 -8.96
C GLU A 35 3.70 6.00 -8.24
N PHE A 36 2.42 5.65 -8.10
CA PHE A 36 1.41 6.46 -7.38
C PHE A 36 1.23 6.04 -5.92
N CYS A 37 1.81 4.91 -5.51
CA CYS A 37 1.70 4.44 -4.14
C CYS A 37 2.48 5.36 -3.19
N THR A 38 1.84 5.72 -2.07
CA THR A 38 2.47 6.44 -0.98
C THR A 38 2.52 5.54 0.25
N GLU A 39 3.70 5.39 0.85
CA GLU A 39 3.84 4.64 2.09
C GLU A 39 3.24 5.43 3.25
N MET A 40 2.43 4.76 4.06
CA MET A 40 1.90 5.30 5.31
C MET A 40 2.27 4.35 6.44
N ARG A 41 2.71 4.91 7.57
CA ARG A 41 3.05 4.15 8.78
C ARG A 41 2.19 4.64 9.91
N TYR A 42 1.69 3.69 10.68
CA TYR A 42 0.84 3.92 11.84
C TYR A 42 1.44 3.16 13.01
N GLU A 43 1.53 3.83 14.15
CA GLU A 43 1.91 3.20 15.41
C GLU A 43 0.71 2.50 16.06
N ALA A 44 1.00 1.62 17.03
CA ALA A 44 -0.05 0.89 17.73
C ALA A 44 -1.06 1.86 18.38
N ARG A 45 -2.35 1.60 18.17
CA ARG A 45 -3.49 2.42 18.66
C ARG A 45 -3.69 3.76 17.95
N GLU A 46 -2.92 4.07 16.92
CA GLU A 46 -3.26 5.21 16.05
C GLU A 46 -4.49 4.90 15.20
N GLU A 47 -5.38 5.88 15.09
CA GLU A 47 -6.58 5.76 14.26
C GLU A 47 -6.28 6.15 12.82
N LEU A 48 -6.49 5.20 11.91
CA LEU A 48 -6.49 5.46 10.47
C LEU A 48 -7.88 5.99 10.05
N VAL A 49 -7.97 7.29 9.76
CA VAL A 49 -9.16 7.88 9.12
C VAL A 49 -9.16 7.52 7.63
N VAL A 50 -9.98 6.53 7.27
CA VAL A 50 -10.10 6.04 5.89
C VAL A 50 -10.86 7.06 5.04
N LYS A 51 -10.26 7.44 3.91
CA LYS A 51 -10.87 8.32 2.91
C LYS A 51 -11.36 7.51 1.71
N PRO A 52 -12.61 7.70 1.25
CA PRO A 52 -13.21 6.85 0.20
C PRO A 52 -12.56 7.00 -1.17
N GLN A 53 -11.79 8.06 -1.42
CA GLN A 53 -11.12 8.30 -2.71
C GLN A 53 -9.83 7.46 -2.88
N TYR A 54 -9.39 6.76 -1.84
CA TYR A 54 -8.13 6.02 -1.85
C TYR A 54 -8.34 4.52 -1.71
N VAL A 55 -7.42 3.76 -2.29
CA VAL A 55 -7.31 2.32 -2.08
C VAL A 55 -6.16 2.07 -1.12
N TYR A 56 -6.46 1.41 -0.01
CA TYR A 56 -5.47 1.08 1.02
C TYR A 56 -5.01 -0.37 0.85
N LEU A 57 -3.70 -0.58 0.88
CA LEU A 57 -3.07 -1.89 0.91
C LEU A 57 -2.28 -2.03 2.20
N VAL A 58 -2.67 -2.98 3.06
CA VAL A 58 -1.94 -3.28 4.29
C VAL A 58 -0.71 -4.11 3.93
N CYS A 59 0.46 -3.49 3.91
CA CYS A 59 1.71 -4.16 3.56
C CYS A 59 2.35 -4.92 4.73
N ARG A 60 2.13 -4.47 5.98
CA ARG A 60 2.63 -5.08 7.22
C ARG A 60 1.67 -4.83 8.38
N GLY A 61 1.60 -5.78 9.31
CA GLY A 61 0.74 -5.70 10.49
C GLY A 61 -0.72 -6.01 10.19
N SER A 62 -1.61 -5.55 11.06
CA SER A 62 -3.06 -5.71 10.94
C SER A 62 -3.76 -4.41 11.30
N VAL A 63 -4.97 -4.24 10.75
CA VAL A 63 -5.88 -3.13 11.06
C VAL A 63 -7.18 -3.71 11.59
N SER A 64 -7.78 -3.05 12.58
CA SER A 64 -9.11 -3.40 13.11
C SER A 64 -10.11 -2.34 12.68
N PHE A 65 -11.28 -2.77 12.23
CA PHE A 65 -12.35 -1.86 11.84
C PHE A 65 -13.22 -1.54 13.06
N PHE A 66 -13.40 -0.25 13.34
CA PHE A 66 -14.35 0.23 14.34
C PHE A 66 -15.47 0.95 13.59
N PHE A 67 -16.67 0.36 13.63
CA PHE A 67 -17.87 1.02 13.13
C PHE A 67 -18.57 1.66 14.33
N SER A 68 -18.60 2.99 14.38
CA SER A 68 -19.52 3.69 15.28
C SER A 68 -20.92 3.60 14.67
N LEU A 69 -21.77 2.77 15.28
CA LEU A 69 -23.21 2.71 15.02
C LEU A 69 -23.93 3.92 15.62
#